data_AF-A0A936F3M5-F1
#
_entry.id   AF-A0A936F3M5-F1
#
_cell.length_a   1.000
_cell.length_b   1.000
_cell.length_c   1.000
_cell.angle_alpha   90.00
_cell.angle_beta   90.00
_cell.angle_gamma   90.00
#
_symmetry.space_group_name_H-M   'P 1'
#
loop_
_entity.id
_entity.type
_entity.pdbx_description
1 polymer ?
#
loop_
_entity_poly.entity_id
_entity_poly.type
_entity_poly.pdbx_seq_one_letter_code
_entity_poly.pdbx_strand_id
1 'polypeptide(L)'
;MSLRSSLLKAIAVIALAISPALAAPPDGKIEINYHRCDGKYEKWGVHLWKSPNMPLPDIEWPNPMMPTGTNDFGVYWHVDLEEFNTGSKTQVNYIIHKGDIKEQGAKDMAFDGRAHKAIWVVTGDRTIHFSKEEALKEHTCKK
;
A
#
# COMPACT_ATOMS: atom_id res chain seq x y z
N MET A 1 12.72 -68.09 -12.92
CA MET A 1 12.99 -67.01 -11.94
C MET A 1 13.09 -65.69 -12.69
N SER A 2 12.20 -64.75 -12.38
CA SER A 2 12.03 -63.47 -13.05
C SER A 2 12.84 -62.38 -12.32
N LEU A 3 13.73 -61.67 -13.01
CA LEU A 3 14.33 -60.44 -12.49
C LEU A 3 13.52 -59.24 -13.00
N ARG A 4 12.83 -58.56 -12.09
CA ARG A 4 12.10 -57.33 -12.37
C ARG A 4 13.09 -56.17 -12.31
N SER A 5 13.25 -55.46 -13.43
CA SER A 5 14.00 -54.21 -13.53
C SER A 5 13.27 -53.09 -12.78
N SER A 6 13.92 -52.44 -11.83
CA SER A 6 13.39 -51.31 -11.08
C SER A 6 13.78 -50.00 -11.76
N LEU A 7 12.80 -49.31 -12.36
CA LEU A 7 12.95 -47.91 -12.79
C LEU A 7 12.72 -46.99 -11.58
N LEU A 8 13.73 -46.23 -11.18
CA LEU A 8 13.58 -45.08 -10.28
C LEU A 8 12.84 -43.97 -11.03
N LYS A 9 11.64 -43.62 -10.56
CA LYS A 9 10.94 -42.39 -10.97
C LYS A 9 11.47 -41.22 -10.14
N ALA A 10 12.12 -40.26 -10.78
CA ALA A 10 12.40 -38.97 -10.17
C ALA A 10 11.07 -38.18 -10.05
N ILE A 11 10.71 -37.79 -8.83
CA ILE A 11 9.58 -36.91 -8.56
C ILE A 11 10.13 -35.49 -8.50
N ALA A 12 9.83 -34.68 -9.50
CA ALA A 12 10.03 -33.24 -9.44
C ALA A 12 8.91 -32.63 -8.59
N VAL A 13 9.24 -32.12 -7.40
CA VAL A 13 8.30 -31.34 -6.58
C VAL A 13 8.33 -29.91 -7.11
N ILE A 14 7.29 -29.54 -7.85
CA ILE A 14 7.03 -28.14 -8.20
C ILE A 14 6.39 -27.49 -6.98
N ALA A 15 7.18 -26.77 -6.19
CA ALA A 15 6.63 -25.90 -5.16
C ALA A 15 5.94 -24.72 -5.85
N LEU A 16 4.61 -24.76 -5.94
CA LEU A 16 3.83 -23.56 -6.24
C LEU A 16 4.00 -22.59 -5.07
N ALA A 17 4.81 -21.56 -5.26
CA ALA A 17 4.77 -20.38 -4.40
C ALA A 17 3.39 -19.75 -4.58
N ILE A 18 2.48 -19.99 -3.63
CA ILE A 18 1.24 -19.23 -3.52
C ILE A 18 1.68 -17.85 -3.04
N SER A 19 1.97 -16.94 -3.97
CA SER A 19 2.00 -15.51 -3.63
C SER A 19 0.60 -15.19 -3.13
N PRO A 20 0.40 -14.79 -1.86
CA PRO A 20 -0.91 -14.33 -1.47
C PRO A 20 -1.20 -13.14 -2.37
N ALA A 21 -2.28 -13.20 -3.16
CA ALA A 21 -2.91 -11.99 -3.62
C ALA A 21 -3.07 -11.11 -2.37
N LEU A 22 -2.56 -9.87 -2.41
CA LEU A 22 -2.57 -8.98 -1.26
C LEU A 22 -3.98 -9.03 -0.67
N ALA A 23 -4.10 -9.48 0.57
CA ALA A 23 -5.41 -9.59 1.20
C ALA A 23 -6.05 -8.20 1.19
N ALA A 24 -7.36 -8.13 1.02
CA ALA A 24 -8.08 -6.88 1.27
C ALA A 24 -7.71 -6.36 2.67
N PRO A 25 -7.69 -5.03 2.89
CA PRO A 25 -7.48 -4.51 4.22
C PRO A 25 -8.46 -5.11 5.22
N PRO A 26 -8.13 -5.10 6.52
CA PRO A 26 -9.07 -5.47 7.56
C PRO A 26 -10.43 -4.80 7.39
N ASP A 27 -11.50 -5.51 7.75
CA ASP A 27 -12.86 -5.01 7.64
C ASP A 27 -12.99 -3.61 8.27
N GLY A 28 -13.66 -2.70 7.56
CA GLY A 28 -13.86 -1.32 7.99
C GLY A 28 -12.66 -0.38 7.77
N LYS A 29 -11.52 -0.87 7.29
CA LYS A 29 -10.32 -0.05 7.07
C LYS A 29 -10.03 0.20 5.59
N ILE A 30 -9.29 1.28 5.33
CA ILE A 30 -8.56 1.50 4.08
C ILE A 30 -7.09 1.17 4.24
N GLU A 31 -6.41 0.89 3.13
CA GLU A 31 -4.97 0.68 3.07
C GLU A 31 -4.32 1.63 2.06
N ILE A 32 -3.31 2.37 2.51
CA ILE A 32 -2.41 3.11 1.62
C ILE A 32 -1.11 2.32 1.59
N ASN A 33 -0.75 1.77 0.43
CA ASN A 33 0.53 1.10 0.22
C ASN A 33 1.54 2.07 -0.36
N TYR A 34 2.77 2.07 0.17
CA TYR A 34 3.84 2.93 -0.32
C TYR A 34 5.14 2.16 -0.55
N HIS A 35 5.57 2.14 -1.82
CA HIS A 35 6.82 1.55 -2.24
C HIS A 35 7.87 2.64 -2.47
N ARG A 36 9.04 2.49 -1.82
CA ARG A 36 10.22 3.28 -2.13
C ARG A 36 11.32 2.43 -2.73
N CYS A 37 11.84 2.88 -3.86
CA CYS A 37 12.96 2.25 -4.56
C CYS A 37 14.25 2.18 -3.75
N ASP A 38 14.46 3.13 -2.83
CA ASP A 38 15.63 3.14 -1.94
C ASP A 38 15.43 2.30 -0.67
N GLY A 39 14.22 1.77 -0.45
CA GLY A 39 13.85 1.00 0.74
C GLY A 39 13.89 1.79 2.06
N LYS A 40 14.03 3.13 2.03
CA LYS A 40 14.23 3.96 3.23
C LYS A 40 12.94 4.63 3.66
N TYR A 41 12.30 4.09 4.68
CA TYR A 41 11.00 4.57 5.18
C TYR A 41 11.11 5.41 6.47
N GLU A 42 12.32 5.63 7.00
CA GLU A 42 12.48 6.32 8.27
C GLU A 42 11.96 7.76 8.20
N LYS A 43 11.04 8.07 9.11
CA LYS A 43 10.31 9.35 9.24
C LYS A 43 9.37 9.67 8.07
N TRP A 44 9.10 8.71 7.19
CA TRP A 44 7.99 8.83 6.25
C TRP A 44 6.68 8.44 6.95
N GLY A 45 5.73 9.36 6.95
CA GLY A 45 4.38 9.15 7.47
C GLY A 45 3.33 9.68 6.50
N VAL A 46 2.06 9.48 6.85
CA VAL A 46 0.92 10.01 6.11
C VAL A 46 0.19 11.05 6.94
N HIS A 47 -0.02 12.22 6.37
CA HIS A 47 -0.93 13.24 6.88
C HIS A 47 -2.30 13.04 6.25
N LEU A 48 -3.36 12.97 7.06
CA LEU A 48 -4.71 12.57 6.64
C LEU A 48 -5.75 13.57 7.14
N TRP A 49 -6.76 13.84 6.31
CA TRP A 49 -7.87 14.72 6.70
C TRP A 49 -9.20 14.37 6.01
N LYS A 50 -10.31 14.74 6.64
CA LYS A 50 -11.68 14.45 6.19
C LYS A 50 -12.12 15.40 5.06
N SER A 51 -11.84 16.69 5.22
CA SER A 51 -12.13 17.76 4.26
C SER A 51 -11.20 18.95 4.53
N PRO A 52 -11.12 19.96 3.63
CA PRO A 52 -10.42 21.20 3.95
C PRO A 52 -10.91 21.73 5.31
N ASN A 53 -9.99 21.84 6.27
CA ASN A 53 -10.24 22.24 7.67
C ASN A 53 -10.81 21.20 8.65
N MET A 54 -10.87 19.91 8.30
CA MET A 54 -11.22 18.83 9.23
C MET A 54 -10.10 17.77 9.31
N PRO A 55 -9.06 17.99 10.13
CA PRO A 55 -8.00 17.00 10.33
C PRO A 55 -8.54 15.75 11.02
N LEU A 56 -7.81 14.64 10.91
CA LEU A 56 -8.02 13.51 11.80
C LEU A 56 -7.42 13.81 13.19
N PRO A 57 -8.01 13.31 14.29
CA PRO A 57 -7.42 13.40 15.62
C PRO A 57 -5.98 12.87 15.62
N ASP A 58 -5.09 13.53 16.37
CA ASP A 58 -3.69 13.13 16.59
C ASP A 58 -2.79 13.06 15.34
N ILE A 59 -3.29 13.47 14.17
CA ILE A 59 -2.53 13.54 12.92
C ILE A 59 -2.32 15.01 12.54
N GLU A 60 -1.09 15.48 12.70
CA GLU A 60 -0.69 16.85 12.39
C GLU A 60 0.49 16.87 11.41
N TRP A 61 0.80 18.02 10.83
CA TRP A 61 1.97 18.14 9.94
C TRP A 61 3.30 17.71 10.62
N PRO A 62 3.66 18.18 11.83
CA PRO A 62 4.88 17.70 12.49
C PRO A 62 4.75 16.27 13.06
N ASN A 63 3.54 15.70 13.12
CA ASN A 63 3.25 14.38 13.67
C ASN A 63 2.36 13.58 12.71
N PRO A 64 2.89 13.13 11.56
CA PRO A 64 2.13 12.30 10.64
C PRO A 64 1.89 10.92 11.23
N MET A 65 0.85 10.24 10.74
CA MET A 65 0.63 8.83 11.08
C MET A 65 1.78 8.00 10.50
N MET A 66 2.47 7.25 11.36
CA MET A 66 3.54 6.34 10.94
C MET A 66 2.96 5.02 10.39
N PRO A 67 3.69 4.28 9.53
CA PRO A 67 3.20 3.04 8.97
C PRO A 67 2.76 2.05 10.05
N THR A 68 1.67 1.34 9.78
CA THR A 68 1.12 0.32 10.69
C THR A 68 1.70 -1.06 10.42
N GLY A 69 2.42 -1.24 9.31
CA GLY A 69 3.12 -2.47 9.00
C GLY A 69 3.86 -2.43 7.66
N THR A 70 4.35 -3.61 7.26
CA THR A 70 5.06 -3.84 6.00
C THR A 70 4.50 -5.06 5.29
N ASN A 71 4.55 -5.03 3.96
CA ASN A 71 4.27 -6.18 3.09
C ASN A 71 5.35 -6.27 2.00
N ASP A 72 5.14 -7.14 1.03
CA ASP A 72 6.07 -7.36 -0.08
C ASP A 72 6.06 -6.24 -1.13
N PHE A 73 5.16 -5.25 -1.01
CA PHE A 73 5.19 -4.01 -1.79
C PHE A 73 5.97 -2.91 -1.07
N GLY A 74 5.91 -2.81 0.26
CA GLY A 74 6.62 -1.77 1.01
C GLY A 74 6.04 -1.59 2.40
N VAL A 75 5.85 -0.35 2.82
CA VAL A 75 5.10 -0.02 4.04
C VAL A 75 3.64 0.23 3.72
N TYR A 76 2.77 0.08 4.72
CA TYR A 76 1.36 0.45 4.58
C TYR A 76 0.80 1.13 5.84
N TRP A 77 -0.31 1.83 5.65
CA TRP A 77 -1.15 2.37 6.72
C TRP A 77 -2.54 1.80 6.62
N HIS A 78 -3.06 1.29 7.75
CA HIS A 78 -4.46 0.97 7.92
C HIS A 78 -5.16 2.08 8.69
N VAL A 79 -6.25 2.61 8.14
CA VAL A 79 -7.02 3.70 8.76
C VAL A 79 -8.49 3.34 8.74
N ASP A 80 -9.20 3.62 9.83
CA ASP A 80 -10.64 3.39 9.89
C ASP A 80 -11.36 4.27 8.87
N LEU A 81 -12.13 3.64 7.98
CA LEU A 81 -12.85 4.34 6.92
C LEU A 81 -13.85 5.35 7.49
N GLU A 82 -14.44 5.03 8.64
CA GLU A 82 -15.41 5.89 9.32
C GLU A 82 -14.83 7.25 9.70
N GLU A 83 -13.50 7.34 9.90
CA GLU A 83 -12.84 8.61 10.16
C GLU A 83 -13.05 9.60 9.01
N PHE A 84 -13.21 9.14 7.78
CA PHE A 84 -13.42 9.98 6.60
C PHE A 84 -14.89 10.19 6.23
N ASN A 85 -15.82 9.69 7.04
CA ASN A 85 -17.24 9.81 6.76
C ASN A 85 -17.76 11.21 7.10
N THR A 86 -17.98 12.03 6.07
CA THR A 86 -18.61 13.36 6.22
C THR A 86 -20.08 13.34 5.79
N GLY A 87 -20.75 12.18 5.92
CA GLY A 87 -22.12 11.94 5.47
C GLY A 87 -22.18 11.48 4.02
N SER A 88 -22.32 12.42 3.07
CA SER A 88 -22.52 12.12 1.65
C SER A 88 -21.24 11.71 0.90
N LYS A 89 -20.07 11.83 1.55
CA LYS A 89 -18.76 11.51 0.96
C LYS A 89 -17.91 10.73 1.94
N THR A 90 -17.02 9.92 1.38
CA THR A 90 -15.93 9.26 2.12
C THR A 90 -14.65 9.42 1.33
N GLN A 91 -14.32 10.69 1.07
CA GLN A 91 -13.10 11.06 0.39
C GLN A 91 -11.95 11.00 1.42
N VAL A 92 -10.97 10.16 1.13
CA VAL A 92 -9.74 10.06 1.90
C VAL A 92 -8.76 11.05 1.30
N ASN A 93 -8.41 12.09 2.02
CA ASN A 93 -7.40 13.06 1.58
C ASN A 93 -6.10 12.80 2.32
N TYR A 94 -4.98 12.83 1.59
CA TYR A 94 -3.69 12.47 2.16
C TYR A 94 -2.51 13.20 1.51
N ILE A 95 -1.41 13.26 2.27
CA ILE A 95 -0.06 13.56 1.79
C ILE A 95 0.89 12.57 2.47
N ILE A 96 1.69 11.85 1.70
CA ILE A 96 2.83 11.08 2.22
C ILE A 96 4.03 12.03 2.29
N HIS A 97 4.68 12.14 3.45
CA HIS A 97 5.81 13.08 3.62
C HIS A 97 6.80 12.66 4.71
N LYS A 98 7.98 13.28 4.65
CA LYS A 98 9.04 13.25 5.66
C LYS A 98 9.48 14.67 5.98
N GLY A 99 9.04 15.21 7.11
CA GLY A 99 9.14 16.65 7.35
C GLY A 99 8.47 17.41 6.20
N ASP A 100 9.18 18.37 5.60
CA ASP A 100 8.66 19.13 4.45
C ASP A 100 8.88 18.46 3.08
N ILE A 101 9.53 17.29 3.04
CA ILE A 101 9.70 16.52 1.81
C ILE A 101 8.40 15.76 1.54
N LYS A 102 7.67 16.15 0.49
CA LYS A 102 6.39 15.56 0.13
C LYS A 102 6.51 14.61 -1.05
N GLU A 103 5.64 13.61 -1.08
CA GLU A 103 5.52 12.71 -2.21
C GLU A 103 4.56 13.19 -3.32
N GLN A 104 4.48 12.43 -4.42
CA GLN A 104 3.57 12.65 -5.56
C GLN A 104 3.68 14.06 -6.15
N GLY A 105 4.91 14.61 -6.07
CA GLY A 105 5.24 15.95 -6.51
C GLY A 105 4.52 17.04 -5.71
N ALA A 106 4.42 16.85 -4.39
CA ALA A 106 3.90 17.82 -3.42
C ALA A 106 2.44 18.24 -3.63
N LYS A 107 1.63 17.36 -4.24
CA LYS A 107 0.19 17.56 -4.43
C LYS A 107 -0.60 17.00 -3.25
N ASP A 108 -1.74 17.62 -2.98
CA ASP A 108 -2.75 17.07 -2.10
C ASP A 108 -3.49 15.96 -2.87
N MET A 109 -3.47 14.75 -2.33
CA MET A 109 -4.01 13.57 -2.99
C MET A 109 -5.34 13.18 -2.37
N ALA A 110 -6.22 12.59 -3.16
CA ALA A 110 -7.50 12.10 -2.68
C ALA A 110 -7.99 10.88 -3.46
N PHE A 111 -8.73 10.00 -2.80
CA PHE A 111 -9.47 8.90 -3.40
C PHE A 111 -10.78 8.64 -2.66
N ASP A 112 -11.70 7.92 -3.29
CA ASP A 112 -12.94 7.47 -2.65
C ASP A 112 -12.71 6.14 -1.91
N GLY A 113 -12.73 6.19 -0.57
CA GLY A 113 -12.51 5.03 0.28
C GLY A 113 -13.67 4.02 0.29
N ARG A 114 -14.84 4.36 -0.27
CA ARG A 114 -15.93 3.39 -0.50
C ARG A 114 -15.71 2.61 -1.79
N ALA A 115 -15.26 3.29 -2.84
CA ALA A 115 -14.97 2.66 -4.14
C ALA A 115 -13.68 1.84 -4.10
N HIS A 116 -12.64 2.33 -3.41
CA HIS A 116 -11.33 1.68 -3.34
C HIS A 116 -10.88 1.55 -1.89
N LYS A 117 -10.76 0.31 -1.42
CA LYS A 117 -10.28 0.03 -0.06
C LYS A 117 -8.77 0.06 0.06
N ALA A 118 -8.05 -0.16 -1.04
CA ALA A 118 -6.60 -0.09 -1.08
C ALA A 118 -6.14 0.73 -2.26
N ILE A 119 -5.05 1.48 -2.06
CA ILE A 119 -4.32 2.18 -3.12
C ILE A 119 -2.83 1.87 -3.03
N TRP A 120 -2.11 2.05 -4.14
CA TRP A 120 -0.68 1.84 -4.25
C TRP A 120 0.01 3.09 -4.79
N VAL A 121 1.02 3.54 -4.05
CA VAL A 121 1.84 4.71 -4.36
C VAL A 121 3.28 4.28 -4.48
N VAL A 122 3.98 4.76 -5.51
CA VAL A 122 5.40 4.47 -5.74
C VAL A 122 6.19 5.77 -5.70
N THR A 123 7.38 5.72 -5.08
CA THR A 123 8.24 6.90 -4.93
C THR A 123 8.49 7.63 -6.26
N GLY A 124 8.21 8.92 -6.31
CA GLY A 124 8.43 9.76 -7.49
C GLY A 124 7.41 9.58 -8.61
N ASP A 125 6.43 8.68 -8.45
CA ASP A 125 5.24 8.60 -9.28
C ASP A 125 4.19 9.59 -8.74
N ARG A 126 3.42 10.22 -9.64
CA ARG A 126 2.35 11.16 -9.28
C ARG A 126 0.96 10.52 -9.35
N THR A 127 0.90 9.27 -9.78
CA THR A 127 -0.34 8.50 -9.96
C THR A 127 -0.74 7.78 -8.66
N ILE A 128 -2.05 7.60 -8.48
CA ILE A 128 -2.60 6.63 -7.52
C ILE A 128 -2.96 5.40 -8.31
N HIS A 129 -2.41 4.24 -7.93
CA HIS A 129 -2.75 2.96 -8.54
C HIS A 129 -3.80 2.25 -7.68
N PHE A 130 -4.69 1.49 -8.31
CA PHE A 130 -5.75 0.73 -7.63
C PHE A 130 -5.50 -0.77 -7.62
N SER A 131 -4.32 -1.19 -8.07
CA SER A 131 -3.77 -2.52 -7.87
C SER A 131 -2.25 -2.44 -7.71
N LYS A 132 -1.69 -3.45 -7.03
CA LYS A 132 -0.23 -3.61 -6.90
C LYS A 132 0.42 -3.85 -8.25
N GLU A 133 -0.23 -4.65 -9.08
CA GLU A 133 0.27 -5.07 -10.38
C GLU A 133 0.43 -3.88 -11.33
N GLU A 134 -0.54 -2.96 -11.36
CA GLU A 134 -0.44 -1.70 -12.12
C GLU A 134 0.71 -0.85 -11.60
N ALA A 135 0.80 -0.65 -10.28
CA ALA A 135 1.84 0.17 -9.67
C ALA A 135 3.26 -0.32 -10.02
N LEU A 136 3.49 -1.64 -9.93
CA LEU A 136 4.79 -2.25 -10.24
C LEU A 136 5.10 -2.29 -11.74
N LYS A 137 4.08 -2.29 -12.60
CA LYS A 137 4.25 -2.27 -14.06
C LYS A 137 4.60 -0.88 -14.56
N GLU A 138 3.92 0.14 -14.05
CA GLU A 138 4.08 1.53 -14.50
C GLU A 138 5.32 2.19 -13.91
N HIS A 139 5.73 1.79 -12.71
CA HIS A 139 6.90 2.33 -12.05
C HIS A 139 7.85 1.23 -11.60
N THR A 140 8.86 0.96 -12.43
CA THR A 140 10.00 0.12 -12.01
C THR A 140 11.07 1.02 -11.39
N CYS A 141 11.45 0.69 -10.17
CA CYS A 141 12.64 1.24 -9.54
C CYS A 141 13.84 0.95 -10.42
N LYS A 142 14.35 1.99 -11.10
CA LYS A 142 15.59 1.89 -11.87
C LYS A 142 16.69 1.50 -10.89
N LYS A 143 17.29 0.34 -11.12
CA LYS A 143 18.47 -0.14 -10.38
C LYS A 143 19.65 0.79 -10.60
#